data_AF-A0AA92K720-F1
#
_entry.id   AF-A0AA92K720-F1
#
_cell.length_a   1.000
_cell.length_b   1.000
_cell.length_c   1.000
_cell.angle_alpha   90.00
_cell.angle_beta   90.00
_cell.angle_gamma   90.00
#
_symmetry.space_group_name_H-M   'P 1'
#
loop_
_entity.id
_entity.type
_entity.pdbx_description
1 polymer ?
#
loop_
_entity_poly.entity_id
_entity_poly.type
_entity_poly.pdbx_seq_one_letter_code
_entity_poly.pdbx_strand_id
1 'polypeptide(L)'
;MESKDIEICKEIGQILYDAAPDGASKVLMKAELAPEGDVCKFEYDYSKENGESGWFLPEDGTVDQRLRELLVLHREFFVSQNQPPWKVFSYTLDVEKGRFSIQISYD
;
A
#
# COMPACT_ATOMS: atom_id res chain seq x y z
N MET A 1 -9.03 -19.63 -8.57
CA MET A 1 -9.45 -18.21 -8.56
C MET A 1 -8.77 -17.59 -7.37
N GLU A 2 -7.94 -16.59 -7.60
CA GLU A 2 -7.27 -15.87 -6.53
C GLU A 2 -8.31 -14.99 -5.80
N SER A 3 -8.09 -14.68 -4.52
CA SER A 3 -9.04 -13.86 -3.76
C SER A 3 -8.91 -12.39 -4.17
N LYS A 4 -10.02 -11.65 -4.18
CA LYS A 4 -10.07 -10.25 -4.67
C LYS A 4 -9.12 -9.33 -3.90
N ASP A 5 -8.95 -9.55 -2.59
CA ASP A 5 -7.97 -8.82 -1.78
C ASP A 5 -6.54 -9.03 -2.28
N ILE A 6 -6.16 -10.27 -2.61
CA ILE A 6 -4.81 -10.60 -3.11
C ILE A 6 -4.56 -9.91 -4.45
N GLU A 7 -5.54 -9.90 -5.36
CA GLU A 7 -5.44 -9.19 -6.65
C GLU A 7 -5.20 -7.69 -6.45
N ILE A 8 -5.98 -7.05 -5.57
CA ILE A 8 -5.81 -5.63 -5.21
C ILE A 8 -4.41 -5.38 -4.62
N CYS A 9 -3.95 -6.27 -3.73
CA CYS A 9 -2.65 -6.12 -3.09
C CYS A 9 -1.49 -6.25 -4.06
N LYS A 10 -1.60 -7.12 -5.07
CA LYS A 10 -0.60 -7.21 -6.14
C LYS A 10 -0.54 -5.94 -6.98
N GLU A 11 -1.69 -5.33 -7.29
CA GLU A 11 -1.74 -4.07 -8.01
C GLU A 11 -1.13 -2.91 -7.21
N ILE A 12 -1.43 -2.83 -5.90
CA ILE A 12 -0.76 -1.91 -4.98
C ILE A 12 0.76 -2.13 -5.01
N GLY A 13 1.21 -3.39 -4.93
CA GLY A 13 2.62 -3.74 -4.99
C GLY A 13 3.32 -3.26 -6.26
N GLN A 14 2.66 -3.39 -7.42
CA GLN A 14 3.21 -2.90 -8.69
C GLN A 14 3.34 -1.37 -8.68
N ILE A 15 2.30 -0.65 -8.23
CA ILE A 15 2.35 0.82 -8.14
C ILE A 15 3.48 1.28 -7.21
N LEU A 16 3.65 0.60 -6.05
CA LEU A 16 4.71 0.94 -5.11
C LEU A 16 6.10 0.62 -5.65
N TYR A 17 6.25 -0.48 -6.41
CA TYR A 17 7.50 -0.81 -7.08
C TYR A 17 7.88 0.26 -8.12
N ASP A 18 6.92 0.66 -8.95
CA ASP A 18 7.13 1.65 -10.01
C ASP A 18 7.42 3.06 -9.46
N ALA A 19 6.88 3.40 -8.29
CA ALA A 19 7.07 4.68 -7.62
C ALA A 19 8.33 4.75 -6.73
N ALA A 20 8.94 3.61 -6.42
CA ALA A 20 10.05 3.55 -5.47
C ALA A 20 11.35 4.13 -6.07
N PRO A 21 12.23 4.70 -5.24
CA PRO A 21 13.56 5.11 -5.68
C PRO A 21 14.40 3.95 -6.23
N ASP A 22 15.25 4.24 -7.21
CA ASP A 22 16.16 3.26 -7.79
C ASP A 22 17.01 2.55 -6.72
N GLY A 23 17.06 1.22 -6.83
CA GLY A 23 17.83 0.37 -5.93
C GLY A 23 17.19 0.16 -4.54
N ALA A 24 15.93 0.55 -4.33
CA ALA A 24 15.17 0.17 -3.15
C ALA A 24 15.04 -1.36 -3.08
N SER A 25 15.51 -1.96 -1.98
CA SER A 25 15.36 -3.39 -1.70
C SER A 25 14.09 -3.69 -0.89
N LYS A 26 13.59 -2.68 -0.16
CA LYS A 26 12.26 -2.70 0.47
C LYS A 26 11.56 -1.37 0.34
N VAL A 27 10.23 -1.45 0.21
CA VAL A 27 9.33 -0.30 0.17
C VAL A 27 8.25 -0.50 1.22
N LEU A 28 8.00 0.51 2.04
CA LEU A 28 6.94 0.52 3.03
C LEU A 28 5.98 1.64 2.68
N MET A 29 4.69 1.34 2.67
CA MET A 29 3.63 2.32 2.54
C MET A 29 2.70 2.17 3.74
N LYS A 30 2.34 3.30 4.34
CA LYS A 30 1.28 3.36 5.35
C LYS A 30 0.22 4.34 4.89
N ALA A 31 -1.03 3.87 4.88
CA ALA A 31 -2.19 4.63 4.48
C ALA A 31 -3.17 4.76 5.65
N GLU A 32 -3.64 5.98 5.90
CA GLU A 32 -4.76 6.27 6.81
C GLU A 32 -5.95 6.73 5.96
N LEU A 33 -6.96 5.87 5.83
CA LEU A 33 -8.13 6.11 5.00
C LEU A 33 -9.26 6.70 5.86
N ALA A 34 -9.76 7.86 5.47
CA ALA A 34 -10.90 8.49 6.14
C ALA A 34 -12.14 7.58 6.10
N PRO A 35 -13.05 7.65 7.09
CA PRO A 35 -14.27 6.85 7.11
C PRO A 35 -15.05 6.91 5.78
N GLU A 36 -15.15 8.09 5.20
CA GLU A 36 -15.86 8.37 3.95
C GLU A 36 -15.13 7.82 2.71
N GLY A 37 -13.83 7.54 2.80
CA GLY A 37 -12.99 6.99 1.72
C GLY A 37 -12.57 8.01 0.64
N ASP A 38 -12.92 9.28 0.82
CA ASP A 38 -12.59 10.39 -0.08
C ASP A 38 -11.18 10.94 0.16
N VAL A 39 -10.71 10.90 1.40
CA VAL A 39 -9.38 11.36 1.82
C VAL A 39 -8.54 10.18 2.31
N CYS A 40 -7.28 10.12 1.87
CA CYS A 40 -6.29 9.17 2.35
C CYS A 40 -4.97 9.89 2.58
N LYS A 41 -4.35 9.67 3.74
CA LYS A 41 -2.97 10.14 4.00
C LYS A 41 -2.02 8.99 3.71
N PHE A 42 -0.91 9.30 3.03
CA PHE A 42 0.12 8.33 2.71
C PHE A 42 1.46 8.72 3.32
N GLU A 43 2.18 7.71 3.80
CA GLU A 43 3.57 7.77 4.19
C GLU A 43 4.31 6.69 3.38
N TYR A 44 5.45 7.06 2.79
CA TYR A 44 6.26 6.16 1.97
C TYR A 44 7.71 6.17 2.44
N ASP A 45 8.21 4.99 2.79
CA ASP A 45 9.60 4.77 3.19
C ASP A 45 10.24 3.71 2.31
N TYR A 46 11.57 3.80 2.15
CA TYR A 46 12.36 2.78 1.48
C TYR A 46 13.61 2.43 2.28
N SER A 47 14.16 1.26 2.00
CA SER A 47 15.52 0.90 2.38
C SER A 47 16.23 0.19 1.24
N LYS A 48 17.54 0.36 1.14
CA LYS A 48 18.44 -0.29 0.18
C LYS A 48 19.34 -1.30 0.90
N GLU A 49 20.00 -2.18 0.14
CA GLU A 49 20.89 -3.19 0.70
C GLU A 49 22.15 -2.62 1.37
N ASN A 50 22.61 -1.45 0.92
CA ASN A 50 23.76 -0.75 1.49
C ASN A 50 23.46 -0.11 2.88
N GLY A 51 22.24 -0.27 3.40
CA GLY A 51 21.79 0.30 4.68
C GLY A 51 21.22 1.72 4.56
N GLU A 52 21.19 2.31 3.36
CA GLU A 52 20.52 3.58 3.11
C GLU A 52 19.00 3.42 3.24
N SER A 53 18.36 4.34 3.92
CA SER A 53 16.91 4.38 4.08
C SER A 53 16.43 5.82 4.16
N GLY A 54 15.20 6.05 3.73
CA GLY A 54 14.58 7.37 3.82
C GLY A 54 13.12 7.34 3.43
N TRP A 55 12.49 8.50 3.55
CA TRP A 55 11.17 8.74 3.00
C TRP A 55 11.29 9.13 1.53
N PHE A 56 10.24 8.91 0.77
CA PHE A 56 10.12 9.40 -0.60
C PHE A 56 8.70 9.90 -0.88
N LEU A 57 8.54 10.59 -2.00
CA LEU A 57 7.24 10.92 -2.56
C LEU A 57 7.20 10.36 -3.97
N PRO A 58 6.07 9.77 -4.41
CA PRO A 58 5.90 9.38 -5.79
C PRO A 58 6.08 10.59 -6.73
N GLU A 59 6.81 10.40 -7.83
CA GLU A 59 7.00 11.48 -8.82
C GLU A 59 5.71 11.74 -9.63
N ASP A 60 4.92 10.70 -9.86
CA ASP A 60 3.64 10.77 -10.55
C ASP A 60 2.52 11.14 -9.55
N GLY A 61 1.95 12.33 -9.71
CA GLY A 61 0.86 12.84 -8.88
C GLY A 61 -0.45 12.03 -8.96
N THR A 62 -0.55 11.04 -9.84
CA THR A 62 -1.69 10.11 -9.90
C THR A 62 -1.55 8.90 -8.99
N VAL A 63 -0.36 8.62 -8.44
CA VAL A 63 -0.08 7.44 -7.60
C VAL A 63 -1.00 7.40 -6.38
N ASP A 64 -1.09 8.49 -5.63
CA ASP A 64 -1.94 8.59 -4.43
C ASP A 64 -3.42 8.36 -4.77
N GLN A 65 -3.88 8.87 -5.91
CA GLN A 65 -5.26 8.66 -6.36
C GLN A 65 -5.51 7.18 -6.65
N ARG A 66 -4.64 6.54 -7.43
CA ARG A 66 -4.77 5.12 -7.80
C ARG A 66 -4.70 4.21 -6.57
N LEU A 67 -3.77 4.48 -5.66
CA LEU A 67 -3.66 3.76 -4.39
C LEU A 67 -4.93 3.94 -3.54
N ARG A 68 -5.48 5.15 -3.45
CA ARG A 68 -6.71 5.40 -2.70
C ARG A 68 -7.90 4.62 -3.28
N GLU A 69 -8.05 4.60 -4.61
CA GLU A 69 -9.12 3.84 -5.28
C GLU A 69 -9.01 2.33 -4.96
N LEU A 70 -7.81 1.77 -5.01
CA LEU A 70 -7.55 0.36 -4.63
C LEU A 70 -7.81 0.09 -3.15
N LEU A 71 -7.40 1.00 -2.27
CA LEU A 71 -7.64 0.89 -0.83
C LEU A 71 -9.12 0.94 -0.47
N VAL A 72 -9.91 1.78 -1.15
CA VAL A 72 -11.38 1.80 -1.01
C VAL A 72 -11.96 0.45 -1.41
N LEU A 73 -11.58 -0.09 -2.57
CA LEU A 73 -12.04 -1.42 -3.03
C LEU A 73 -11.64 -2.55 -2.07
N HIS A 74 -10.43 -2.47 -1.51
CA HIS A 74 -9.95 -3.42 -0.52
C HIS A 74 -10.81 -3.36 0.76
N ARG A 75 -11.10 -2.16 1.26
CA ARG A 75 -11.96 -1.96 2.45
C ARG A 75 -13.38 -2.44 2.22
N GLU A 76 -13.97 -2.09 1.07
CA GLU A 76 -15.32 -2.53 0.68
C GLU A 76 -15.41 -4.06 0.60
N PHE A 77 -14.38 -4.72 0.09
CA PHE A 77 -14.32 -6.18 0.07
C PHE A 77 -14.37 -6.76 1.49
N PHE A 78 -13.57 -6.26 2.43
CA PHE A 78 -13.60 -6.73 3.82
C PHE A 78 -14.95 -6.46 4.51
N VAL A 79 -15.54 -5.29 4.27
CA VAL A 79 -16.88 -4.95 4.78
C VAL A 79 -17.94 -5.90 4.23
N SER A 80 -17.86 -6.28 2.95
CA SER A 80 -18.75 -7.27 2.34
C SER A 80 -18.64 -8.67 2.99
N GLN A 81 -17.52 -8.95 3.66
CA GLN A 81 -17.26 -10.17 4.42
C GLN A 81 -17.55 -10.01 5.93
N ASN A 82 -18.40 -9.04 6.30
CA ASN A 82 -18.79 -8.72 7.68
C ASN A 82 -17.63 -8.30 8.61
N GLN A 83 -16.53 -7.79 8.06
CA GLN A 83 -15.48 -7.14 8.86
C GLN A 83 -15.81 -5.65 9.04
N PRO A 84 -15.44 -5.02 10.16
CA PRO A 84 -15.51 -3.57 10.27
C PRO A 84 -14.62 -2.89 9.20
N PRO A 85 -14.87 -1.64 8.82
CA PRO A 85 -13.95 -0.89 7.97
C PRO A 85 -12.64 -0.65 8.74
N TRP A 86 -11.52 -1.11 8.20
CA TRP A 86 -10.20 -0.78 8.74
C TRP A 86 -9.88 0.72 8.52
N LYS A 87 -9.00 1.26 9.37
CA LYS A 87 -8.58 2.69 9.35
C LYS A 87 -7.17 2.88 8.81
N VAL A 88 -6.26 1.98 9.16
CA VAL A 88 -4.86 2.03 8.71
C VAL A 88 -4.52 0.77 7.94
N PHE A 89 -3.86 0.96 6.80
CA PHE A 89 -3.35 -0.11 5.95
C PHE A 89 -1.84 0.10 5.74
N SER A 90 -1.05 -0.85 6.24
CA SER A 90 0.41 -0.85 6.06
C SER A 90 0.80 -1.96 5.10
N TYR A 91 1.61 -1.63 4.11
CA TYR A 91 2.10 -2.52 3.08
C TYR A 91 3.63 -2.52 3.09
N THR A 92 4.23 -3.70 3.11
CA THR A 92 5.68 -3.87 2.96
C THR A 92 5.96 -4.70 1.73
N LEU A 93 6.69 -4.15 0.77
CA LEU A 93 7.23 -4.84 -0.39
C LEU A 93 8.70 -5.21 -0.14
N ASP A 94 9.01 -6.50 -0.22
CA ASP A 94 10.38 -7.02 -0.31
C ASP A 94 10.68 -7.24 -1.80
N VAL A 95 11.38 -6.28 -2.39
CA VAL A 95 11.65 -6.24 -3.84
C VAL A 95 12.54 -7.41 -4.24
N GLU A 96 13.56 -7.70 -3.45
CA GLU A 96 14.51 -8.80 -3.66
C GLU A 96 13.82 -10.17 -3.69
N LYS A 97 12.87 -10.39 -2.78
CA LYS A 97 12.15 -11.67 -2.70
C LYS A 97 10.90 -11.72 -3.57
N GLY A 98 10.49 -10.60 -4.16
CA GLY A 98 9.21 -10.47 -4.87
C GLY A 98 8.01 -10.84 -3.99
N ARG A 99 8.05 -10.47 -2.70
CA ARG A 99 7.00 -10.80 -1.72
C ARG A 99 6.50 -9.54 -1.05
N PHE A 100 5.26 -9.59 -0.59
CA PHE A 100 4.69 -8.53 0.23
C PHE A 100 4.08 -9.06 1.52
N SER A 101 3.93 -8.17 2.49
CA SER A 101 3.17 -8.39 3.71
C SER A 101 2.31 -7.18 4.00
N ILE A 102 1.13 -7.42 4.58
CA ILE A 102 0.15 -6.38 4.89
C ILE A 102 -0.19 -6.46 6.37
N GLN A 103 -0.42 -5.29 6.96
CA GLN A 103 -1.01 -5.15 8.28
C GLN A 103 -2.15 -4.15 8.20
N ILE A 104 -3.32 -4.55 8.70
CA ILE A 104 -4.50 -3.70 8.82
C ILE A 104 -4.79 -3.40 10.29
N SER A 105 -5.16 -2.16 10.60
CA SER A 105 -5.58 -1.73 11.93
C SER A 105 -6.97 -1.11 11.89
N TYR A 106 -7.77 -1.37 12.93
CA TYR A 106 -9.12 -0.85 13.12
C TYR A 106 -9.20 0.26 14.18
N ASP A 107 -8.13 0.43 14.95
CA ASP A 107 -8.01 1.43 16.03
C ASP A 107 -7.81 2.84 15.49
#